data_AF-A0A355DUC1-F1
#
_entry.id   AF-A0A355DUC1-F1
#
_cell.length_a   1.000
_cell.length_b   1.000
_cell.length_c   1.000
_cell.angle_alpha   90.00
_cell.angle_beta   90.00
_cell.angle_gamma   90.00
#
_symmetry.space_group_name_H-M   'P 1'
#
loop_
_entity.id
_entity.type
_entity.pdbx_description
1 polymer ?
#
loop_
_entity_poly.entity_id
_entity_poly.type
_entity_poly.pdbx_seq_one_letter_code
_entity_poly.pdbx_strand_id
1 'polypeptide(L)'
;MTHDLTTLADKRDALLLAEVAAYLHDWGKCINQWKNLKLPFNPSGITPKIKSILESCHPQDPLNLSTADISLAKIIKEGKDPSKAKNYPDWRIRLLGNCHDVAHVDKDQPGMKDFLGKETFGFIASVFGFEITSEEKSSELLDAVQSINQRDLFIQNIEKAFNNAVGDTQRPLNEVRLSEWGAATAAFWKAMAARYILENKVTEDNLKWRILSVRFDGLSFLERSVTIGDLQGRQKSLQLALNCVRTLLEETYPVGNEVYRDENGSAFLMAELENDIDGSKLINLIENQIINTGWKTEFELNGELKPQIYITKSHEKALVLHEALTQDLSKLSPFEDCSDSWWQT
;
A
#
# COMPACT_ATOMS: atom_id res chain seq x y z
N MET A 1 -9.75 -21.88 -14.25
CA MET A 1 -8.71 -22.11 -13.24
C MET A 1 -9.27 -21.70 -11.89
N THR A 2 -9.09 -22.51 -10.86
CA THR A 2 -9.45 -22.16 -9.47
C THR A 2 -8.27 -21.43 -8.86
N HIS A 3 -8.48 -20.19 -8.43
CA HIS A 3 -7.47 -19.41 -7.72
C HIS A 3 -7.35 -19.91 -6.27
N ASP A 4 -6.13 -19.92 -5.72
CA ASP A 4 -5.88 -20.35 -4.34
C ASP A 4 -4.91 -19.37 -3.66
N LEU A 5 -5.30 -18.87 -2.49
CA LEU A 5 -4.48 -17.98 -1.67
C LEU A 5 -3.20 -18.65 -1.19
N THR A 6 -3.19 -19.98 -1.03
CA THR A 6 -1.96 -20.70 -0.65
C THR A 6 -0.83 -20.46 -1.64
N THR A 7 -1.15 -20.25 -2.93
CA THR A 7 -0.15 -19.92 -3.94
C THR A 7 0.52 -18.57 -3.67
N LEU A 8 -0.22 -17.60 -3.13
CA LEU A 8 0.36 -16.31 -2.71
C LEU A 8 1.20 -16.46 -1.45
N ALA A 9 0.76 -17.27 -0.47
CA ALA A 9 1.54 -17.55 0.73
C ALA A 9 2.87 -18.24 0.41
N ASP A 10 2.85 -19.25 -0.47
CA ASP A 10 4.04 -19.97 -0.91
C ASP A 10 5.04 -19.08 -1.67
N LYS A 11 4.55 -17.98 -2.25
CA LYS A 11 5.34 -16.99 -3.01
C LYS A 11 5.43 -15.64 -2.29
N ARG A 12 5.15 -15.61 -0.98
CA ARG A 12 5.09 -14.40 -0.17
C ARG A 12 6.34 -13.55 -0.30
N ASP A 13 7.52 -14.13 -0.06
CA ASP A 13 8.77 -13.37 -0.03
C ASP A 13 9.10 -12.77 -1.40
N ALA A 14 8.73 -13.44 -2.49
CA ALA A 14 8.86 -12.91 -3.84
C ALA A 14 7.99 -11.65 -4.05
N LEU A 15 6.73 -11.68 -3.59
CA LEU A 15 5.82 -10.54 -3.67
C LEU A 15 6.28 -9.37 -2.81
N LEU A 16 6.70 -9.64 -1.57
CA LEU A 16 7.14 -8.61 -0.64
C LEU A 16 8.44 -7.94 -1.10
N LEU A 17 9.41 -8.69 -1.63
CA LEU A 17 10.62 -8.11 -2.21
C LEU A 17 10.29 -7.18 -3.39
N ALA A 18 9.27 -7.55 -4.16
CA ALA A 18 8.88 -6.81 -5.34
C ALA A 18 8.03 -5.57 -5.01
N GLU A 19 7.23 -5.61 -3.93
CA GLU A 19 6.66 -4.42 -3.27
C GLU A 19 7.76 -3.42 -2.86
N VAL A 20 8.85 -3.89 -2.25
CA VAL A 20 10.00 -3.04 -1.87
C VAL A 20 10.62 -2.35 -3.09
N ALA A 21 10.78 -3.07 -4.20
CA ALA A 21 11.32 -2.49 -5.43
C ALA A 21 10.48 -1.31 -5.92
N ALA A 22 9.16 -1.46 -5.89
CA ALA A 22 8.23 -0.39 -6.27
C ALA A 22 8.23 0.77 -5.26
N TYR A 23 8.34 0.49 -3.96
CA TYR A 23 8.45 1.53 -2.94
C TYR A 23 9.70 2.38 -3.13
N LEU A 24 10.84 1.74 -3.43
CA LEU A 24 12.12 2.40 -3.61
C LEU A 24 12.29 3.08 -4.98
N HIS A 25 11.36 2.96 -5.93
CA HIS A 25 11.62 3.36 -7.32
C HIS A 25 12.16 4.80 -7.49
N ASP A 26 11.79 5.70 -6.58
CA ASP A 26 12.17 7.11 -6.58
C ASP A 26 13.09 7.53 -5.42
N TRP A 27 13.80 6.58 -4.77
CA TRP A 27 14.71 6.87 -3.64
C TRP A 27 15.76 7.96 -3.93
N GLY A 28 16.12 8.13 -5.21
CA GLY A 28 17.04 9.18 -5.66
C GLY A 28 16.52 10.61 -5.44
N LYS A 29 15.20 10.81 -5.29
CA LYS A 29 14.59 12.11 -4.99
C LYS A 29 15.06 12.63 -3.63
N CYS A 30 15.16 11.79 -2.60
CA CYS A 30 15.75 12.17 -1.30
C CYS A 30 17.16 12.73 -1.45
N ILE A 31 18.03 11.99 -2.15
CA ILE A 31 19.44 12.38 -2.36
C ILE A 31 19.53 13.71 -3.10
N ASN A 32 18.72 13.91 -4.14
CA ASN A 32 18.70 15.15 -4.91
C ASN A 32 18.19 16.33 -4.07
N GLN A 33 17.14 16.11 -3.28
CA GLN A 33 16.60 17.12 -2.39
C GLN A 33 17.62 17.58 -1.35
N TRP A 34 18.29 16.64 -0.66
CA TRP A 34 19.33 16.96 0.32
C TRP A 34 20.52 17.69 -0.31
N LYS A 35 20.92 17.32 -1.55
CA LYS A 35 21.96 18.03 -2.32
C LYS A 35 21.56 19.47 -2.61
N ASN A 36 20.34 19.68 -3.11
CA ASN A 36 19.85 21.01 -3.46
C ASN A 36 19.73 21.91 -2.23
N LEU A 37 19.41 21.34 -1.08
CA LEU A 37 19.36 22.03 0.21
C LEU A 37 20.71 22.19 0.91
N LYS A 38 21.78 21.59 0.36
CA LYS A 38 23.13 21.59 0.97
C LYS A 38 23.14 21.04 2.41
N LEU A 39 22.30 20.05 2.68
CA LEU A 39 22.27 19.40 3.99
C LEU A 39 23.56 18.60 4.24
N PRO A 40 23.98 18.42 5.51
CA PRO A 40 25.24 17.76 5.83
C PRO A 40 25.12 16.23 5.70
N PHE A 41 25.41 15.69 4.51
CA PHE A 41 25.52 14.24 4.29
C PHE A 41 26.58 13.88 3.25
N ASN A 42 27.00 12.60 3.22
CA ASN A 42 27.99 12.10 2.27
C ASN A 42 27.34 11.27 1.15
N PRO A 43 26.90 11.88 0.03
CA PRO A 43 26.28 11.17 -1.09
C PRO A 43 27.22 10.14 -1.72
N SER A 44 28.52 10.43 -1.78
CA SER A 44 29.55 9.53 -2.32
C SER A 44 29.78 8.30 -1.45
N GLY A 45 29.46 8.38 -0.15
CA GLY A 45 29.50 7.26 0.78
C GLY A 45 28.25 6.40 0.73
N ILE A 46 27.06 7.00 0.62
CA ILE A 46 25.80 6.27 0.79
C ILE A 46 25.20 5.75 -0.52
N THR A 47 25.25 6.52 -1.59
CA THR A 47 24.65 6.17 -2.89
C THR A 47 25.23 4.86 -3.44
N PRO A 48 26.56 4.62 -3.40
CA PRO A 48 27.13 3.35 -3.85
C PRO A 48 26.72 2.16 -2.97
N LYS A 49 26.57 2.35 -1.65
CA LYS A 49 26.13 1.27 -0.74
C LYS A 49 24.70 0.83 -1.08
N ILE A 50 23.79 1.79 -1.23
CA ILE A 50 22.40 1.52 -1.63
C ILE A 50 22.37 0.78 -2.96
N LYS A 51 23.09 1.30 -3.98
CA LYS A 51 23.15 0.65 -5.29
C LYS A 51 23.70 -0.78 -5.22
N SER A 52 24.79 -1.00 -4.48
CA SER A 52 25.38 -2.32 -4.30
C SER A 52 24.40 -3.33 -3.68
N ILE A 53 23.66 -2.92 -2.64
CA ILE A 53 22.63 -3.78 -2.04
C ILE A 53 21.54 -4.10 -3.07
N LEU A 54 21.00 -3.09 -3.75
CA LEU A 54 19.94 -3.28 -4.75
C LEU A 54 20.41 -4.07 -5.99
N GLU A 55 21.70 -4.00 -6.33
CA GLU A 55 22.33 -4.78 -7.40
C GLU A 55 22.45 -6.26 -7.00
N SER A 56 22.64 -6.55 -5.71
CA SER A 56 22.69 -7.92 -5.17
C SER A 56 21.32 -8.57 -4.93
N CYS A 57 20.24 -7.79 -5.00
CA CYS A 57 18.87 -8.27 -4.83
C CYS A 57 18.21 -8.53 -6.18
N HIS A 58 17.58 -9.70 -6.33
CA HIS A 58 16.95 -10.13 -7.58
C HIS A 58 15.51 -10.60 -7.30
N PRO A 59 14.54 -10.34 -8.21
CA PRO A 59 13.21 -10.91 -8.12
C PRO A 59 13.27 -12.44 -8.03
N GLN A 60 12.37 -13.01 -7.24
CA GLN A 60 12.26 -14.46 -7.07
C GLN A 60 11.11 -15.00 -7.92
N ASP A 61 11.12 -16.31 -8.21
CA ASP A 61 10.02 -16.98 -8.90
C ASP A 61 8.70 -16.81 -8.11
N PRO A 62 7.56 -16.54 -8.79
CA PRO A 62 7.31 -16.61 -10.23
C PRO A 62 7.60 -15.30 -10.99
N LEU A 63 8.03 -14.25 -10.28
CA LEU A 63 8.28 -12.94 -10.87
C LEU A 63 9.62 -12.90 -11.64
N ASN A 64 10.36 -14.01 -11.66
CA ASN A 64 11.56 -14.20 -12.48
C ASN A 64 11.37 -15.16 -13.67
N LEU A 65 10.11 -15.44 -14.05
CA LEU A 65 9.80 -16.35 -15.15
C LEU A 65 10.10 -15.71 -16.53
N SER A 66 11.27 -16.10 -17.07
CA SER A 66 11.73 -15.99 -18.47
C SER A 66 12.76 -14.88 -18.82
N THR A 67 13.97 -15.37 -19.11
CA THR A 67 15.02 -14.90 -20.05
C THR A 67 16.09 -13.89 -19.64
N ALA A 68 16.00 -13.18 -18.52
CA ALA A 68 17.17 -12.50 -17.96
C ALA A 68 17.02 -12.24 -16.47
N ASP A 69 17.99 -12.74 -15.71
CA ASP A 69 18.18 -12.32 -14.32
C ASP A 69 18.37 -10.79 -14.29
N ILE A 70 17.55 -10.11 -13.49
CA ILE A 70 17.52 -8.65 -13.41
C ILE A 70 17.62 -8.25 -11.96
N SER A 71 18.49 -7.30 -11.64
CA SER A 71 18.58 -6.77 -10.28
C SER A 71 17.46 -5.77 -10.00
N LEU A 72 17.11 -5.62 -8.73
CA LEU A 72 16.20 -4.58 -8.27
C LEU A 72 16.71 -3.19 -8.66
N ALA A 73 18.03 -2.97 -8.59
CA ALA A 73 18.64 -1.71 -9.04
C ALA A 73 18.29 -1.37 -10.49
N LYS A 74 18.28 -2.37 -11.38
CA LYS A 74 17.93 -2.16 -12.80
C LYS A 74 16.44 -1.93 -12.99
N ILE A 75 15.57 -2.69 -12.30
CA ILE A 75 14.12 -2.46 -12.31
C ILE A 75 13.81 -1.02 -11.89
N ILE A 76 14.34 -0.59 -10.74
CA ILE A 76 14.13 0.75 -10.17
C ILE A 76 14.63 1.84 -11.14
N LYS A 77 15.86 1.69 -11.64
CA LYS A 77 16.51 2.71 -12.47
C LYS A 77 15.78 2.96 -13.78
N GLU A 78 15.30 1.90 -14.42
CA GLU A 78 14.67 1.97 -15.74
C GLU A 78 13.14 2.15 -15.64
N GLY A 79 12.51 1.68 -14.54
CA GLY A 79 11.07 1.77 -14.32
C GLY A 79 10.58 3.11 -13.76
N LYS A 80 11.44 3.93 -13.16
CA LYS A 80 11.05 5.24 -12.59
C LYS A 80 10.65 6.32 -13.60
N ASP A 81 10.88 6.09 -14.90
CA ASP A 81 10.52 7.00 -15.98
C ASP A 81 9.47 6.30 -16.85
N PRO A 82 8.17 6.56 -16.64
CA PRO A 82 7.10 5.86 -17.35
C PRO A 82 7.22 5.91 -18.87
N SER A 83 7.67 7.05 -19.40
CA SER A 83 7.80 7.27 -20.85
C SER A 83 8.87 6.36 -21.47
N LYS A 84 9.98 6.13 -20.76
CA LYS A 84 11.02 5.19 -21.19
C LYS A 84 10.65 3.75 -20.89
N ALA A 85 10.08 3.50 -19.72
CA ALA A 85 9.74 2.19 -19.23
C ALA A 85 8.76 1.47 -20.16
N LYS A 86 7.78 2.17 -20.73
CA LYS A 86 6.73 1.60 -21.62
C LYS A 86 7.26 0.72 -22.76
N ASN A 87 8.43 1.04 -23.30
CA ASN A 87 9.03 0.31 -24.43
C ASN A 87 10.18 -0.62 -24.01
N TYR A 88 10.41 -0.79 -22.71
CA TYR A 88 11.49 -1.64 -22.22
C TYR A 88 11.19 -3.12 -22.49
N PRO A 89 12.16 -3.99 -22.84
CA PRO A 89 11.89 -5.41 -23.13
C PRO A 89 11.36 -6.22 -21.95
N ASP A 90 11.72 -5.83 -20.73
CA ASP A 90 11.33 -6.50 -19.48
C ASP A 90 9.98 -5.98 -18.96
N TRP A 91 9.02 -6.89 -18.77
CA TRP A 91 7.68 -6.55 -18.29
C TRP A 91 7.67 -5.95 -16.89
N ARG A 92 8.64 -6.29 -16.02
CA ARG A 92 8.71 -5.77 -14.64
C ARG A 92 9.00 -4.27 -14.63
N ILE A 93 9.86 -3.84 -15.56
CA ILE A 93 10.17 -2.43 -15.78
C ILE A 93 8.96 -1.71 -16.38
N ARG A 94 8.30 -2.30 -17.39
CA ARG A 94 7.07 -1.75 -17.97
C ARG A 94 5.98 -1.59 -16.93
N LEU A 95 5.76 -2.61 -16.10
CA LEU A 95 4.78 -2.59 -15.01
C LEU A 95 5.12 -1.52 -13.98
N LEU A 96 6.38 -1.40 -13.53
CA LEU A 96 6.78 -0.36 -12.59
C LEU A 96 6.54 1.05 -13.16
N GLY A 97 6.86 1.27 -14.43
CA GLY A 97 6.57 2.52 -15.11
C GLY A 97 5.07 2.82 -15.19
N ASN A 98 4.25 1.81 -15.50
CA ASN A 98 2.79 1.96 -15.52
C ASN A 98 2.24 2.31 -14.13
N CYS A 99 2.67 1.59 -13.09
CA CYS A 99 2.22 1.87 -11.71
C CYS A 99 2.66 3.24 -11.21
N HIS A 100 3.87 3.70 -11.56
CA HIS A 100 4.32 5.07 -11.31
C HIS A 100 3.38 6.08 -11.97
N ASP A 101 3.05 5.89 -13.24
CA ASP A 101 2.18 6.79 -14.01
C ASP A 101 0.77 6.85 -13.43
N VAL A 102 0.20 5.69 -13.10
CA VAL A 102 -1.14 5.57 -12.53
C VAL A 102 -1.22 6.15 -11.12
N ALA A 103 -0.16 6.04 -10.32
CA ALA A 103 -0.07 6.73 -9.04
C ALA A 103 -0.07 8.27 -9.22
N HIS A 104 0.29 8.80 -10.39
CA HIS A 104 0.50 10.22 -10.67
C HIS A 104 -0.70 10.97 -11.25
N VAL A 105 -1.92 10.69 -10.79
CA VAL A 105 -3.18 11.18 -11.40
C VAL A 105 -3.21 12.70 -11.64
N ASP A 106 -2.61 13.49 -10.75
CA ASP A 106 -2.77 14.95 -10.77
C ASP A 106 -1.89 15.68 -11.79
N LYS A 107 -0.82 15.10 -12.34
CA LYS A 107 0.12 15.86 -13.21
C LYS A 107 -0.38 16.12 -14.62
N ASP A 108 -1.31 15.31 -15.11
CA ASP A 108 -1.67 15.26 -16.53
C ASP A 108 -3.02 15.93 -16.85
N GLN A 109 -3.55 16.76 -15.94
CA GLN A 109 -4.75 17.53 -16.24
C GLN A 109 -4.44 18.68 -17.23
N PRO A 110 -5.18 18.81 -18.35
CA PRO A 110 -5.00 19.90 -19.29
C PRO A 110 -5.10 21.27 -18.59
N GLY A 111 -4.11 22.14 -18.82
CA GLY A 111 -4.05 23.48 -18.22
C GLY A 111 -3.38 23.54 -16.84
N MET A 112 -3.08 22.40 -16.20
CA MET A 112 -2.48 22.44 -14.85
C MET A 112 -1.07 23.02 -14.83
N LYS A 113 -0.30 22.84 -15.91
CA LYS A 113 1.05 23.41 -16.06
C LYS A 113 1.09 24.94 -15.94
N ASP A 114 -0.01 25.62 -16.24
CA ASP A 114 -0.11 27.08 -16.13
C ASP A 114 -0.29 27.54 -14.66
N PHE A 115 -0.70 26.63 -13.78
CA PHE A 115 -0.89 26.87 -12.34
C PHE A 115 0.27 26.34 -11.48
N LEU A 116 1.21 25.59 -12.07
CA LEU A 116 2.36 25.06 -11.36
C LEU A 116 3.34 26.19 -11.01
N GLY A 117 3.64 26.28 -9.73
CA GLY A 117 4.64 27.20 -9.20
C GLY A 117 6.06 26.76 -9.55
N LYS A 118 7.03 27.62 -9.20
CA LYS A 118 8.45 27.26 -9.28
C LYS A 118 8.73 26.06 -8.38
N GLU A 119 9.72 25.25 -8.76
CA GLU A 119 10.25 24.20 -7.90
C GLU A 119 10.76 24.80 -6.59
N THR A 120 10.19 24.33 -5.48
CA THR A 120 10.57 24.72 -4.13
C THR A 120 11.24 23.53 -3.45
N PHE A 121 12.54 23.40 -3.69
CA PHE A 121 13.34 22.39 -2.99
C PHE A 121 13.28 22.65 -1.48
N GLY A 122 12.88 21.62 -0.74
CA GLY A 122 12.94 21.57 0.73
C GLY A 122 11.74 22.09 1.50
N PHE A 123 10.67 22.49 0.83
CA PHE A 123 9.39 22.76 1.49
C PHE A 123 8.41 21.64 1.19
N ILE A 124 7.92 21.00 2.25
CA ILE A 124 6.84 20.03 2.20
C ILE A 124 5.59 20.76 2.68
N ALA A 125 4.62 20.92 1.80
CA ALA A 125 3.35 21.55 2.13
C ALA A 125 2.41 20.52 2.79
N SER A 126 1.41 21.02 3.50
CA SER A 126 0.20 20.27 3.83
C SER A 126 -0.93 20.71 2.90
N VAL A 127 -2.01 19.94 2.87
CA VAL A 127 -3.26 20.28 2.14
C VAL A 127 -3.86 21.64 2.54
N PHE A 128 -3.45 22.20 3.69
CA PHE A 128 -3.86 23.52 4.17
C PHE A 128 -2.82 24.62 3.94
N GLY A 129 -1.74 24.34 3.22
CA GLY A 129 -0.69 25.29 2.89
C GLY A 129 0.33 25.56 4.00
N PHE A 130 0.32 24.80 5.10
CA PHE A 130 1.41 24.85 6.09
C PHE A 130 2.64 24.14 5.54
N GLU A 131 3.82 24.77 5.67
CA GLU A 131 5.07 24.23 5.14
C GLU A 131 6.03 23.86 6.26
N ILE A 132 6.67 22.70 6.10
CA ILE A 132 7.80 22.28 6.93
C ILE A 132 9.04 22.14 6.06
N THR A 133 10.20 22.28 6.69
CA THR A 133 11.48 22.05 6.03
C THR A 133 11.86 20.59 6.06
N SER A 134 12.43 20.12 4.95
CA SER A 134 13.02 18.79 4.85
C SER A 134 14.24 18.62 5.74
N GLU A 135 14.32 17.47 6.42
CA GLU A 135 15.50 17.01 7.12
C GLU A 135 16.28 15.97 6.31
N GLU A 136 17.57 15.85 6.65
CA GLU A 136 18.46 14.83 6.15
C GLU A 136 18.21 13.51 6.90
N LYS A 137 17.94 12.42 6.17
CA LYS A 137 17.58 11.10 6.72
C LYS A 137 18.27 9.95 5.97
N SER A 138 19.53 10.16 5.61
CA SER A 138 20.29 9.18 4.82
C SER A 138 20.59 7.91 5.61
N SER A 139 20.78 7.99 6.93
CA SER A 139 20.85 6.81 7.81
C SER A 139 19.63 5.93 7.68
N GLU A 140 18.44 6.49 7.85
CA GLU A 140 17.17 5.76 7.79
C GLU A 140 16.93 5.19 6.39
N LEU A 141 17.34 5.90 5.33
CA LEU A 141 17.29 5.38 3.97
C LEU A 141 18.20 4.16 3.78
N LEU A 142 19.41 4.19 4.33
CA LEU A 142 20.32 3.05 4.28
C LEU A 142 19.81 1.88 5.12
N ASP A 143 19.31 2.15 6.33
CA ASP A 143 18.72 1.15 7.23
C ASP A 143 17.51 0.47 6.57
N ALA A 144 16.68 1.22 5.85
CA ALA A 144 15.60 0.67 5.04
C ALA A 144 16.14 -0.31 4.00
N VAL A 145 17.09 0.11 3.16
CA VAL A 145 17.64 -0.75 2.10
C VAL A 145 18.35 -1.99 2.69
N GLN A 146 19.00 -1.87 3.85
CA GLN A 146 19.60 -3.00 4.55
C GLN A 146 18.57 -3.99 5.13
N SER A 147 17.35 -3.53 5.42
CA SER A 147 16.26 -4.32 5.97
C SER A 147 15.24 -4.79 4.91
N ILE A 148 15.61 -4.78 3.63
CA ILE A 148 14.74 -5.16 2.50
C ILE A 148 14.01 -6.51 2.64
N ASN A 149 14.62 -7.47 3.36
CA ASN A 149 14.03 -8.80 3.59
C ASN A 149 13.12 -8.86 4.84
N GLN A 150 12.99 -7.75 5.58
CA GLN A 150 12.19 -7.63 6.79
C GLN A 150 11.18 -6.49 6.58
N ARG A 151 10.03 -6.82 5.98
CA ARG A 151 9.04 -5.85 5.51
C ARG A 151 8.71 -4.76 6.54
N ASP A 152 8.38 -5.12 7.77
CA ASP A 152 7.99 -4.15 8.80
C ASP A 152 9.11 -3.15 9.12
N LEU A 153 10.34 -3.65 9.25
CA LEU A 153 11.51 -2.83 9.51
C LEU A 153 11.84 -1.94 8.29
N PHE A 154 11.72 -2.50 7.08
CA PHE A 154 11.85 -1.75 5.84
C PHE A 154 10.84 -0.60 5.78
N ILE A 155 9.55 -0.87 5.97
CA ILE A 155 8.47 0.13 5.90
C ILE A 155 8.70 1.22 6.96
N GLN A 156 9.00 0.85 8.21
CA GLN A 156 9.27 1.82 9.26
C GLN A 156 10.44 2.75 8.95
N ASN A 157 11.52 2.22 8.38
CA ASN A 157 12.72 3.01 8.06
C ASN A 157 12.51 3.85 6.79
N ILE A 158 11.88 3.29 5.76
CA ILE A 158 11.66 4.02 4.51
C ILE A 158 10.67 5.15 4.70
N GLU A 159 9.62 4.97 5.51
CA GLU A 159 8.69 6.04 5.86
C GLU A 159 9.40 7.18 6.59
N LYS A 160 10.27 6.90 7.57
CA LYS A 160 11.07 7.94 8.25
C LYS A 160 11.94 8.73 7.27
N ALA A 161 12.58 8.04 6.32
CA ALA A 161 13.40 8.67 5.31
C ALA A 161 12.58 9.49 4.30
N PHE A 162 11.52 8.90 3.75
CA PHE A 162 10.72 9.49 2.68
C PHE A 162 9.71 10.53 3.16
N ASN A 163 9.28 10.50 4.42
CA ASN A 163 8.43 11.54 5.01
C ASN A 163 9.12 12.93 5.00
N ASN A 164 10.45 12.95 4.85
CA ASN A 164 11.25 14.17 4.74
C ASN A 164 11.53 14.58 3.29
N ALA A 165 10.90 13.94 2.31
CA ALA A 165 11.01 14.27 0.88
C ALA A 165 9.62 14.47 0.26
N VAL A 166 9.57 15.27 -0.81
CA VAL A 166 8.34 15.48 -1.58
C VAL A 166 8.29 14.56 -2.80
N GLY A 167 7.08 14.11 -3.16
CA GLY A 167 6.84 13.38 -4.41
C GLY A 167 7.06 14.28 -5.64
N ASP A 168 6.62 15.54 -5.53
CA ASP A 168 6.86 16.62 -6.50
C ASP A 168 7.36 17.89 -5.82
N THR A 169 8.21 18.66 -6.50
CA THR A 169 8.81 19.88 -5.92
C THR A 169 8.07 21.17 -6.26
N GLN A 170 7.07 21.13 -7.14
CA GLN A 170 6.31 22.28 -7.60
C GLN A 170 5.08 22.48 -6.72
N ARG A 171 4.76 23.75 -6.40
CA ARG A 171 3.51 24.08 -5.73
C ARG A 171 2.33 24.04 -6.72
N PRO A 172 1.13 23.59 -6.30
CA PRO A 172 0.78 23.08 -4.96
C PRO A 172 1.10 21.59 -4.75
N LEU A 173 1.59 20.87 -5.77
CA LEU A 173 1.79 19.41 -5.72
C LEU A 173 2.81 18.89 -4.68
N ASN A 174 3.60 19.78 -4.07
CA ASN A 174 4.55 19.47 -3.01
C ASN A 174 3.88 19.19 -1.65
N GLU A 175 2.58 18.93 -1.63
CA GLU A 175 1.79 18.44 -0.50
C GLU A 175 1.86 16.92 -0.30
N VAL A 176 2.18 16.18 -1.37
CA VAL A 176 2.33 14.71 -1.33
C VAL A 176 3.77 14.36 -0.97
N ARG A 177 3.94 13.59 0.11
CA ARG A 177 5.25 13.10 0.54
C ARG A 177 5.73 11.99 -0.37
N LEU A 178 7.05 11.81 -0.43
CA LEU A 178 7.63 10.70 -1.18
C LEU A 178 7.24 9.33 -0.59
N SER A 179 6.91 9.27 0.69
CA SER A 179 6.46 8.06 1.39
C SER A 179 5.08 7.61 0.88
N GLU A 180 4.14 8.54 0.80
CA GLU A 180 2.80 8.34 0.26
C GLU A 180 2.85 7.97 -1.23
N TRP A 181 3.72 8.67 -1.98
CA TRP A 181 4.03 8.37 -3.38
C TRP A 181 4.55 6.94 -3.60
N GLY A 182 5.56 6.55 -2.80
CA GLY A 182 6.16 5.23 -2.84
C GLY A 182 5.15 4.14 -2.45
N ALA A 183 4.37 4.36 -1.39
CA ALA A 183 3.34 3.45 -0.93
C ALA A 183 2.25 3.21 -1.99
N ALA A 184 1.76 4.27 -2.64
CA ALA A 184 0.77 4.16 -3.71
C ALA A 184 1.32 3.34 -4.89
N THR A 185 2.53 3.64 -5.35
CA THR A 185 3.18 2.90 -6.44
C THR A 185 3.37 1.42 -6.06
N ALA A 186 3.81 1.14 -4.83
CA ALA A 186 3.98 -0.21 -4.32
C ALA A 186 2.65 -0.98 -4.25
N ALA A 187 1.56 -0.32 -3.84
CA ALA A 187 0.22 -0.91 -3.80
C ALA A 187 -0.25 -1.34 -5.20
N PHE A 188 -0.13 -0.46 -6.20
CA PHE A 188 -0.50 -0.77 -7.58
C PHE A 188 0.32 -1.95 -8.13
N TRP A 189 1.63 -1.92 -7.88
CA TRP A 189 2.57 -2.92 -8.38
C TRP A 189 2.36 -4.29 -7.74
N LYS A 190 2.26 -4.35 -6.40
CA LYS A 190 2.04 -5.61 -5.66
C LYS A 190 0.74 -6.27 -6.06
N ALA A 191 -0.34 -5.49 -6.20
CA ALA A 191 -1.63 -6.00 -6.65
C ALA A 191 -1.52 -6.71 -8.01
N MET A 192 -0.82 -6.12 -8.98
CA MET A 192 -0.61 -6.74 -10.30
C MET A 192 0.31 -7.95 -10.25
N ALA A 193 1.37 -7.90 -9.43
CA ALA A 193 2.23 -9.06 -9.23
C ALA A 193 1.46 -10.23 -8.62
N ALA A 194 0.59 -9.99 -7.62
CA ALA A 194 -0.27 -11.00 -7.03
C ALA A 194 -1.22 -11.61 -8.07
N ARG A 195 -1.83 -10.79 -8.92
CA ARG A 195 -2.63 -11.25 -10.06
C ARG A 195 -1.84 -12.19 -10.96
N TYR A 196 -0.63 -11.83 -11.36
CA TYR A 196 0.18 -12.65 -12.26
C TYR A 196 0.50 -14.02 -11.66
N ILE A 197 0.69 -14.08 -10.34
CA ILE A 197 0.89 -15.34 -9.62
C ILE A 197 -0.42 -16.15 -9.58
N LEU A 198 -1.54 -15.52 -9.22
CA LEU A 198 -2.86 -16.19 -9.14
C LEU A 198 -3.35 -16.72 -10.49
N GLU A 199 -3.01 -16.04 -11.58
CA GLU A 199 -3.38 -16.42 -12.94
C GLU A 199 -2.29 -17.26 -13.64
N ASN A 200 -1.12 -17.40 -13.00
CA ASN A 200 0.08 -18.03 -13.55
C ASN A 200 0.43 -17.52 -14.97
N LYS A 201 0.32 -16.21 -15.17
CA LYS A 201 0.58 -15.54 -16.45
C LYS A 201 0.84 -14.06 -16.25
N VAL A 202 1.66 -13.47 -17.11
CA VAL A 202 1.86 -12.01 -17.18
C VAL A 202 0.93 -11.45 -18.25
N THR A 203 0.04 -10.54 -17.88
CA THR A 203 -0.89 -9.86 -18.79
C THR A 203 -0.79 -8.36 -18.59
N GLU A 204 -0.19 -7.63 -19.54
CA GLU A 204 0.06 -6.19 -19.43
C GLU A 204 -1.02 -5.32 -20.09
N ASP A 205 -1.93 -5.93 -20.82
CA ASP A 205 -3.05 -5.23 -21.45
C ASP A 205 -4.19 -5.01 -20.45
N ASN A 206 -4.81 -3.82 -20.52
CA ASN A 206 -6.01 -3.48 -19.74
C ASN A 206 -5.81 -3.73 -18.23
N LEU A 207 -4.71 -3.23 -17.68
CA LEU A 207 -4.44 -3.25 -16.24
C LEU A 207 -5.51 -2.45 -15.51
N LYS A 208 -6.23 -3.12 -14.60
CA LYS A 208 -7.31 -2.53 -13.82
C LYS A 208 -7.23 -2.96 -12.38
N TRP A 209 -7.60 -2.05 -11.50
CA TRP A 209 -7.59 -2.24 -10.06
C TRP A 209 -8.98 -2.08 -9.47
N ARG A 210 -9.17 -2.64 -8.28
CA ARG A 210 -10.39 -2.57 -7.48
C ARG A 210 -10.04 -2.16 -6.06
N ILE A 211 -11.02 -1.62 -5.35
CA ILE A 211 -10.94 -1.38 -3.93
C ILE A 211 -11.80 -2.42 -3.22
N LEU A 212 -11.19 -3.22 -2.37
CA LEU A 212 -11.91 -4.08 -1.42
C LEU A 212 -11.99 -3.36 -0.08
N SER A 213 -13.19 -3.18 0.44
CA SER A 213 -13.40 -2.57 1.74
C SER A 213 -13.97 -3.57 2.73
N VAL A 214 -13.43 -3.54 3.95
CA VAL A 214 -13.96 -4.22 5.13
C VAL A 214 -14.57 -3.13 6.00
N ARG A 215 -15.89 -3.06 6.08
CA ARG A 215 -16.65 -1.93 6.63
C ARG A 215 -17.58 -2.37 7.74
N PHE A 216 -17.81 -1.51 8.73
CA PHE A 216 -18.72 -1.73 9.84
C PHE A 216 -19.00 -0.38 10.53
N ASP A 217 -20.03 -0.33 11.38
CA ASP A 217 -20.38 0.89 12.12
C ASP A 217 -19.54 1.04 13.40
N GLY A 218 -18.26 1.36 13.21
CA GLY A 218 -17.32 1.45 14.31
C GLY A 218 -17.53 2.69 15.16
N LEU A 219 -18.01 3.80 14.59
CA LEU A 219 -18.37 4.99 15.38
C LEU A 219 -19.48 4.67 16.40
N SER A 220 -20.59 4.06 15.97
CA SER A 220 -21.65 3.67 16.91
C SER A 220 -21.14 2.65 17.95
N PHE A 221 -20.19 1.78 17.58
CA PHE A 221 -19.59 0.82 18.52
C PHE A 221 -18.78 1.54 19.61
N LEU A 222 -18.03 2.58 19.25
CA LEU A 222 -17.28 3.40 20.18
C LEU A 222 -18.19 4.28 21.06
N GLU A 223 -19.28 4.80 20.51
CA GLU A 223 -20.26 5.63 21.23
C GLU A 223 -20.98 4.89 22.36
N ARG A 224 -21.03 3.55 22.32
CA ARG A 224 -21.61 2.71 23.37
C ARG A 224 -20.72 2.57 24.62
N SER A 225 -19.53 3.15 24.63
CA SER A 225 -18.65 3.13 25.80
C SER A 225 -19.20 3.98 26.94
N VAL A 226 -19.28 3.40 28.15
CA VAL A 226 -19.77 4.08 29.36
C VAL A 226 -18.66 4.93 30.00
N THR A 227 -17.42 4.46 29.95
CA THR A 227 -16.24 5.14 30.50
C THR A 227 -15.15 5.36 29.46
N ILE A 228 -14.19 6.24 29.77
CA ILE A 228 -12.99 6.44 28.94
C ILE A 228 -12.18 5.14 28.82
N GLY A 229 -12.12 4.33 29.88
CA GLY A 229 -11.47 3.02 29.86
C GLY A 229 -12.13 2.09 28.85
N ASP A 230 -13.46 2.06 28.81
CA ASP A 230 -14.22 1.26 27.84
C ASP A 230 -13.98 1.76 26.41
N LEU A 231 -13.96 3.08 26.20
CA LEU A 231 -13.66 3.68 24.91
C LEU A 231 -12.27 3.27 24.41
N GLN A 232 -11.25 3.36 25.26
CA GLN A 232 -9.89 2.95 24.92
C GLN A 232 -9.80 1.44 24.64
N GLY A 233 -10.50 0.62 25.43
CA GLY A 233 -10.60 -0.83 25.20
C GLY A 233 -11.21 -1.15 23.84
N ARG A 234 -12.37 -0.55 23.53
CA ARG A 234 -13.06 -0.72 22.24
C ARG A 234 -12.22 -0.22 21.06
N GLN A 235 -11.56 0.94 21.17
CA GLN A 235 -10.64 1.45 20.14
C GLN A 235 -9.49 0.47 19.90
N LYS A 236 -8.91 -0.08 20.96
CA LYS A 236 -7.83 -1.06 20.85
C LYS A 236 -8.30 -2.36 20.20
N SER A 237 -9.45 -2.89 20.59
CA SER A 237 -10.04 -4.09 19.97
C SER A 237 -10.28 -3.88 18.48
N LEU A 238 -10.81 -2.72 18.10
CA LEU A 238 -11.02 -2.36 16.70
C LEU A 238 -9.72 -2.29 15.90
N GLN A 239 -8.70 -1.63 16.47
CA GLN A 239 -7.39 -1.52 15.86
C GLN A 239 -6.75 -2.90 15.67
N LEU A 240 -6.85 -3.79 16.66
CA LEU A 240 -6.33 -5.15 16.58
C LEU A 240 -7.00 -5.96 15.48
N ALA A 241 -8.34 -5.94 15.41
CA ALA A 241 -9.11 -6.61 14.37
C ALA A 241 -8.68 -6.16 12.96
N LEU A 242 -8.63 -4.85 12.72
CA LEU A 242 -8.21 -4.30 11.44
C LEU A 242 -6.73 -4.55 11.14
N ASN A 243 -5.85 -4.56 12.14
CA ASN A 243 -4.44 -4.91 11.95
C ASN A 243 -4.28 -6.38 11.52
N CYS A 244 -5.07 -7.30 12.10
CA CYS A 244 -5.08 -8.70 11.68
C CYS A 244 -5.51 -8.86 10.22
N VAL A 245 -6.54 -8.12 9.78
CA VAL A 245 -6.95 -8.09 8.36
C VAL A 245 -5.84 -7.53 7.47
N ARG A 246 -5.17 -6.45 7.91
CA ARG A 246 -4.07 -5.88 7.16
C ARG A 246 -2.91 -6.87 7.02
N THR A 247 -2.45 -7.49 8.10
CA THR A 247 -1.40 -8.52 8.03
C THR A 247 -1.82 -9.69 7.13
N LEU A 248 -3.08 -10.12 7.20
CA LEU A 248 -3.60 -11.18 6.32
C LEU A 248 -3.43 -10.83 4.84
N LEU A 249 -3.84 -9.63 4.42
CA LEU A 249 -3.90 -9.23 3.00
C LEU A 249 -2.60 -8.61 2.47
N GLU A 250 -1.79 -8.00 3.34
CA GLU A 250 -0.52 -7.40 2.95
C GLU A 250 0.64 -8.38 3.02
N GLU A 251 0.58 -9.37 3.92
CA GLU A 251 1.72 -10.22 4.25
C GLU A 251 1.44 -11.72 4.20
N THR A 252 0.36 -12.22 4.80
CA THR A 252 0.08 -13.67 4.78
C THR A 252 -0.26 -14.13 3.37
N TYR A 253 -1.15 -13.40 2.72
CA TYR A 253 -1.52 -13.55 1.31
C TYR A 253 -1.34 -12.18 0.66
N PRO A 254 -0.14 -11.80 0.18
CA PRO A 254 0.17 -10.45 -0.31
C PRO A 254 -0.59 -10.07 -1.58
N VAL A 255 -1.90 -9.89 -1.47
CA VAL A 255 -2.86 -9.69 -2.58
C VAL A 255 -3.14 -8.21 -2.80
N GLY A 256 -2.92 -7.38 -1.78
CA GLY A 256 -3.17 -5.95 -1.85
C GLY A 256 -2.49 -5.17 -0.74
N ASN A 257 -2.69 -3.86 -0.75
CA ASN A 257 -2.24 -2.94 0.29
C ASN A 257 -3.39 -2.10 0.81
N GLU A 258 -3.37 -1.81 2.11
CA GLU A 258 -4.28 -0.85 2.72
C GLU A 258 -3.97 0.55 2.18
N VAL A 259 -4.97 1.19 1.60
CA VAL A 259 -4.88 2.56 1.06
C VAL A 259 -5.75 3.55 1.82
N TYR A 260 -6.61 3.06 2.71
CA TYR A 260 -7.46 3.89 3.55
C TYR A 260 -7.89 3.14 4.81
N ARG A 261 -7.98 3.85 5.93
CA ARG A 261 -8.52 3.35 7.20
C ARG A 261 -9.18 4.49 7.97
N ASP A 262 -10.34 4.20 8.55
CA ASP A 262 -11.07 5.05 9.49
C ASP A 262 -11.67 4.19 10.61
N GLU A 263 -12.44 4.81 11.52
CA GLU A 263 -13.17 4.09 12.57
C GLU A 263 -14.20 3.11 12.00
N ASN A 264 -14.65 3.28 10.76
CA ASN A 264 -15.65 2.44 10.12
C ASN A 264 -15.04 1.34 9.25
N GLY A 265 -13.71 1.20 9.23
CA GLY A 265 -13.03 0.06 8.63
C GLY A 265 -11.81 0.41 7.79
N SER A 266 -11.52 -0.43 6.81
CA SER A 266 -10.31 -0.34 5.98
C SER A 266 -10.59 -0.67 4.53
N ALA A 267 -9.80 -0.08 3.63
CA ALA A 267 -9.90 -0.31 2.19
C ALA A 267 -8.54 -0.69 1.60
N PHE A 268 -8.56 -1.68 0.72
CA PHE A 268 -7.39 -2.33 0.15
C PHE A 268 -7.41 -2.25 -1.37
N LEU A 269 -6.30 -1.85 -1.97
CA LEU A 269 -6.12 -1.84 -3.41
C LEU A 269 -5.73 -3.25 -3.88
N MET A 270 -6.48 -3.78 -4.84
CA MET A 270 -6.27 -5.11 -5.44
C MET A 270 -6.38 -5.05 -6.95
N ALA A 271 -5.90 -6.09 -7.62
CA ALA A 271 -6.00 -6.22 -9.07
C ALA A 271 -7.35 -6.83 -9.49
N GLU A 272 -7.84 -6.44 -10.66
CA GLU A 272 -8.89 -7.22 -11.33
C GLU A 272 -8.32 -8.57 -11.79
N LEU A 273 -9.02 -9.66 -11.45
CA LEU A 273 -8.71 -10.99 -11.95
C LEU A 273 -9.39 -11.26 -13.30
N GLU A 274 -8.80 -12.14 -14.11
CA GLU A 274 -9.35 -12.51 -15.41
C GLU A 274 -10.73 -13.17 -15.28
N ASN A 275 -11.67 -12.71 -16.11
CA ASN A 275 -13.06 -13.13 -16.10
C ASN A 275 -13.74 -12.91 -14.73
N ASP A 276 -13.32 -11.89 -13.96
CA ASP A 276 -13.90 -11.50 -12.66
C ASP A 276 -14.50 -10.08 -12.71
N ILE A 277 -15.45 -9.89 -13.64
CA ILE A 277 -16.00 -8.57 -14.00
C ILE A 277 -16.74 -7.92 -12.82
N ASP A 278 -17.39 -8.71 -11.97
CA ASP A 278 -18.10 -8.25 -10.78
C ASP A 278 -17.24 -8.30 -9.51
N GLY A 279 -16.04 -8.91 -9.57
CA GLY A 279 -15.17 -9.10 -8.41
C GLY A 279 -15.59 -10.24 -7.49
N SER A 280 -16.59 -11.04 -7.87
CA SER A 280 -17.14 -12.13 -7.07
C SER A 280 -16.10 -13.23 -6.81
N LYS A 281 -15.20 -13.51 -7.77
CA LYS A 281 -14.15 -14.52 -7.54
C LYS A 281 -13.16 -14.02 -6.49
N LEU A 282 -12.75 -12.76 -6.58
CA LEU A 282 -11.85 -12.18 -5.60
C LEU A 282 -12.51 -12.16 -4.21
N ILE A 283 -13.76 -11.69 -4.07
CA ILE A 283 -14.47 -11.74 -2.77
C ILE A 283 -14.51 -13.16 -2.21
N ASN A 284 -14.99 -14.13 -3.00
CA ASN A 284 -15.13 -15.53 -2.55
C ASN A 284 -13.80 -16.14 -2.08
N LEU A 285 -12.67 -15.66 -2.64
CA LEU A 285 -11.35 -16.14 -2.30
C LEU A 285 -10.90 -15.71 -0.88
N ILE A 286 -11.24 -14.48 -0.47
CA ILE A 286 -10.70 -13.84 0.76
C ILE A 286 -11.73 -13.61 1.86
N GLU A 287 -13.03 -13.55 1.57
CA GLU A 287 -14.07 -13.18 2.53
C GLU A 287 -14.01 -14.02 3.81
N ASN A 288 -14.00 -15.34 3.67
CA ASN A 288 -13.93 -16.26 4.81
C ASN A 288 -12.62 -16.09 5.61
N GLN A 289 -11.50 -15.81 4.93
CA GLN A 289 -10.23 -15.59 5.61
C GLN A 289 -10.26 -14.28 6.43
N ILE A 290 -10.85 -13.22 5.89
CA ILE A 290 -11.01 -11.93 6.58
C ILE A 290 -11.89 -12.11 7.82
N ILE A 291 -13.05 -12.75 7.69
CA ILE A 291 -13.97 -12.96 8.81
C ILE A 291 -13.30 -13.80 9.91
N ASN A 292 -12.67 -14.92 9.53
CA ASN A 292 -12.03 -15.82 10.49
C ASN A 292 -10.75 -15.26 11.14
N THR A 293 -10.09 -14.29 10.49
CA THR A 293 -8.83 -13.71 10.99
C THR A 293 -9.06 -12.43 11.78
N GLY A 294 -9.95 -11.55 11.30
CA GLY A 294 -10.17 -10.21 11.87
C GLY A 294 -11.30 -10.14 12.90
N TRP A 295 -12.27 -11.07 12.88
CA TRP A 295 -13.44 -11.05 13.78
C TRP A 295 -13.50 -12.27 14.69
N LYS A 296 -12.35 -12.60 15.28
CA LYS A 296 -12.29 -13.67 16.27
C LYS A 296 -12.91 -13.24 17.59
N THR A 297 -13.45 -14.21 18.32
CA THR A 297 -14.03 -14.00 19.66
C THR A 297 -13.04 -13.41 20.64
N GLU A 298 -11.75 -13.72 20.50
CA GLU A 298 -10.64 -13.23 21.34
C GLU A 298 -10.38 -11.71 21.23
N PHE A 299 -10.95 -11.01 20.24
CA PHE A 299 -10.83 -9.55 20.15
C PHE A 299 -11.89 -8.79 20.95
N GLU A 300 -12.75 -9.49 21.67
CA GLU A 300 -13.79 -8.90 22.54
C GLU A 300 -14.75 -7.95 21.79
N LEU A 301 -14.86 -8.10 20.47
CA LEU A 301 -15.92 -7.44 19.68
C LEU A 301 -17.30 -8.03 19.98
N ASN A 302 -17.34 -9.18 20.68
CA ASN A 302 -18.52 -9.86 21.23
C ASN A 302 -19.68 -10.05 20.24
N GLY A 303 -19.38 -10.11 18.94
CA GLY A 303 -20.38 -10.17 17.89
C GLY A 303 -21.20 -8.88 17.70
N GLU A 304 -20.94 -7.81 18.47
CA GLU A 304 -21.58 -6.50 18.32
C GLU A 304 -21.30 -5.90 16.93
N LEU A 305 -20.05 -6.03 16.49
CA LEU A 305 -19.60 -5.62 15.17
C LEU A 305 -19.50 -6.81 14.23
N LYS A 306 -20.15 -6.70 13.06
CA LYS A 306 -20.03 -7.65 11.95
C LYS A 306 -19.48 -6.91 10.74
N PRO A 307 -18.38 -7.36 10.13
CA PRO A 307 -17.86 -6.69 8.96
C PRO A 307 -18.76 -6.98 7.76
N GLN A 308 -18.96 -5.96 6.93
CA GLN A 308 -19.41 -6.09 5.57
C GLN A 308 -18.21 -5.98 4.65
N ILE A 309 -18.06 -6.95 3.75
CA ILE A 309 -17.01 -6.96 2.75
C ILE A 309 -17.63 -6.55 1.42
N TYR A 310 -17.04 -5.55 0.78
CA TYR A 310 -17.50 -5.02 -0.48
C TYR A 310 -16.31 -4.85 -1.42
N ILE A 311 -16.54 -5.02 -2.72
CA ILE A 311 -15.55 -4.75 -3.76
C ILE A 311 -16.13 -3.80 -4.80
N THR A 312 -15.35 -2.80 -5.20
CA THR A 312 -15.78 -1.86 -6.24
C THR A 312 -15.75 -2.51 -7.62
N LYS A 313 -16.33 -1.80 -8.60
CA LYS A 313 -16.02 -2.04 -10.01
C LYS A 313 -14.52 -1.85 -10.28
N SER A 314 -14.03 -2.49 -11.34
CA SER A 314 -12.67 -2.29 -11.84
C SER A 314 -12.46 -0.89 -12.40
N HIS A 315 -11.28 -0.33 -12.19
CA HIS A 315 -10.90 0.99 -12.69
C HIS A 315 -9.41 1.04 -13.04
N GLU A 316 -9.05 1.66 -14.17
CA GLU A 316 -7.66 1.77 -14.66
C GLU A 316 -6.77 2.64 -13.78
N LYS A 317 -7.36 3.56 -13.00
CA LYS A 317 -6.64 4.41 -12.05
C LYS A 317 -7.05 4.26 -10.59
N ALA A 318 -7.84 3.22 -10.28
CA ALA A 318 -8.42 3.01 -8.94
C ALA A 318 -9.17 4.22 -8.31
N LEU A 319 -9.72 5.14 -9.12
CA LEU A 319 -10.47 6.32 -8.68
C LEU A 319 -11.92 5.97 -8.27
N VAL A 320 -12.06 4.92 -7.47
CA VAL A 320 -13.34 4.31 -7.07
C VAL A 320 -13.43 4.10 -5.56
N LEU A 321 -12.47 4.60 -4.77
CA LEU A 321 -12.50 4.50 -3.30
C LEU A 321 -13.81 5.06 -2.72
N HIS A 322 -14.32 6.17 -3.25
CA HIS A 322 -15.58 6.77 -2.82
C HIS A 322 -16.76 5.77 -2.87
N GLU A 323 -16.81 4.90 -3.89
CA GLU A 323 -17.87 3.89 -4.01
C GLU A 323 -17.84 2.89 -2.85
N ALA A 324 -16.64 2.56 -2.35
CA ALA A 324 -16.48 1.68 -1.21
C ALA A 324 -16.85 2.37 0.13
N LEU A 325 -16.57 3.67 0.24
CA LEU A 325 -16.83 4.43 1.47
C LEU A 325 -18.31 4.81 1.64
N THR A 326 -19.07 4.93 0.55
CA THR A 326 -20.51 5.27 0.57
C THR A 326 -21.43 4.06 0.77
N GLN A 327 -20.90 2.85 0.93
CA GLN A 327 -21.73 1.69 1.21
C GLN A 327 -22.40 1.83 2.59
N ASP A 328 -23.65 1.36 2.67
CA ASP A 328 -24.37 1.29 3.95
C ASP A 328 -23.57 0.43 4.94
N LEU A 329 -23.48 0.90 6.18
CA LEU A 329 -22.79 0.16 7.24
C LEU A 329 -23.75 -0.84 7.89
N SER A 330 -23.22 -2.01 8.21
CA SER A 330 -23.94 -3.03 8.97
C SER A 330 -24.39 -2.49 10.32
N LYS A 331 -25.67 -2.66 10.64
CA LYS A 331 -26.19 -2.29 11.97
C LYS A 331 -25.49 -3.10 13.06
N LEU A 332 -25.20 -2.45 14.17
CA LEU A 332 -24.71 -3.11 15.36
C LEU A 332 -25.68 -4.16 15.86
N SER A 333 -25.14 -5.33 16.21
CA SER A 333 -25.91 -6.28 17.01
C SER A 333 -25.99 -5.75 18.45
N PRO A 334 -27.13 -5.89 19.14
CA PRO A 334 -27.19 -5.64 20.57
C PRO A 334 -26.15 -6.52 21.27
N PHE A 335 -25.49 -5.97 22.29
CA PHE A 335 -24.74 -6.81 23.21
C PHE A 335 -25.76 -7.72 23.92
N GLU A 336 -25.66 -9.02 23.70
CA GLU A 336 -26.41 -9.98 24.51
C GLU A 336 -25.68 -10.05 25.85
N ASP A 337 -26.33 -9.52 26.90
CA ASP A 337 -25.78 -9.56 28.24
C ASP A 337 -25.73 -11.01 28.74
N CYS A 338 -24.53 -11.59 28.71
CA CYS A 338 -24.27 -12.93 29.24
C CYS A 338 -24.14 -12.93 30.77
N SER A 339 -24.39 -11.81 31.48
CA SER A 339 -24.28 -11.75 32.95
C SER A 339 -25.12 -12.83 33.63
N ASP A 340 -26.29 -13.17 33.08
CA ASP A 340 -27.13 -14.26 33.57
C ASP A 340 -26.43 -15.63 33.57
N SER A 341 -25.45 -15.85 32.69
CA SER A 341 -24.65 -17.09 32.65
C SER A 341 -23.55 -17.12 33.72
N TRP A 342 -23.03 -15.97 34.13
CA TRP A 342 -22.00 -15.87 35.18
C TRP A 342 -22.58 -16.07 36.58
N TRP A 343 -23.87 -15.78 36.78
CA TRP A 343 -24.57 -16.00 38.04
C TRP A 343 -25.15 -17.40 38.21
N GLN A 344 -25.02 -18.28 37.21
CA GLN A 344 -25.51 -19.66 37.23
C GLN A 344 -24.45 -20.71 37.61
N THR A 345 -23.22 -20.29 37.88
CA THR A 345 -22.14 -21.10 38.51
C THR A 345 -21.89 -20.64 39.93
#